data_AF-A0A1F9IZB2-F1
#
_entry.id   AF-A0A1F9IZB2-F1
#
_cell.length_a   1.000
_cell.length_b   1.000
_cell.length_c   1.000
_cell.angle_alpha   90.00
_cell.angle_beta   90.00
_cell.angle_gamma   90.00
#
_symmetry.space_group_name_H-M   'P 1'
#
loop_
_entity.id
_entity.type
_entity.pdbx_description
1 polymer ?
#
loop_
_entity_poly.entity_id
_entity_poly.type
_entity_poly.pdbx_seq_one_letter_code
_entity_poly.pdbx_strand_id
1 'polypeptide(L)'
;MRLLIAFLLFFSVLFSAPGGNGQNREGDFPSFRDDMDRESLRGAVQRSLEFLAKLPPDRSVGEQPRKITAAEVKESLIAFLSLLDLWDQPDKWNAEIRSRFELYPMSDAAEGEALFTGYYRPLIEGRLTETAEYRYPIYRRPDDLVEMEPGSVLPELRGEKVVGRLEENRLVPYPSRYEIDALGRLKGKGYEIAWVKDPVDLFFLHIQGSGIMRLEDGRQVQLNYAASNGRQYKAIGRLLIGSGKIPEQEISMQRLRRYLMEHPEERDALFAQNESYVFFRFVNGGPLGSLEVPLTPGRSIATDSRLFPKGALAFVVSRKPVLDATGNLTGWQSFSRFVLNQDTGSAIRGPRRVDLYFGSGHEAGMAAGVMKTNGKVYFLLKKKATGG
;
A
#
# COMPACT_ATOMS: atom_id res chain seq x y z
N MET A 1 13.26 21.48 59.67
CA MET A 1 12.59 21.16 60.95
C MET A 1 11.36 22.06 61.07
N ARG A 2 10.18 21.50 61.43
CA ARG A 2 8.78 22.02 61.40
C ARG A 2 8.04 21.72 60.08
N LEU A 3 7.05 20.80 60.07
CA LEU A 3 5.60 20.93 60.41
C LEU A 3 4.89 21.96 59.50
N LEU A 4 3.68 21.82 58.95
CA LEU A 4 2.58 20.84 58.92
C LEU A 4 1.55 21.46 57.93
N ILE A 5 0.59 20.67 57.40
CA ILE A 5 -0.82 21.00 57.05
C ILE A 5 -1.26 20.53 55.65
N ALA A 6 -2.32 19.73 55.70
CA ALA A 6 -3.04 19.03 54.66
C ALA A 6 -3.98 19.92 53.84
N PHE A 7 -4.42 19.42 52.67
CA PHE A 7 -5.83 19.53 52.26
C PHE A 7 -6.20 18.36 51.34
N LEU A 8 -7.16 17.55 51.78
CA LEU A 8 -7.92 16.59 50.96
C LEU A 8 -8.86 17.38 50.03
N LEU A 9 -8.91 16.99 48.75
CA LEU A 9 -10.09 17.22 47.91
C LEU A 9 -10.39 15.94 47.13
N PHE A 10 -11.47 15.29 47.58
CA PHE A 10 -12.23 14.28 46.85
C PHE A 10 -12.83 14.93 45.60
N PHE A 11 -12.55 14.41 44.42
CA PHE A 11 -13.39 14.63 43.24
C PHE A 11 -13.88 13.28 42.73
N SER A 12 -15.12 12.96 43.10
CA SER A 12 -15.94 11.94 42.45
C SER A 12 -16.32 12.44 41.06
N VAL A 13 -15.62 11.94 40.03
CA VAL A 13 -16.07 12.07 38.65
C VAL A 13 -16.82 10.80 38.29
N LEU A 14 -18.14 10.93 38.14
CA LEU A 14 -19.01 9.91 37.57
C LEU A 14 -18.50 9.54 36.16
N PHE A 15 -18.13 8.28 35.98
CA PHE A 15 -18.00 7.68 34.65
C PHE A 15 -19.40 7.49 34.06
N SER A 16 -19.81 8.41 33.19
CA SER A 16 -20.80 8.09 32.17
C SER A 16 -20.08 7.47 30.99
N ALA A 17 -20.29 6.17 30.77
CA ALA A 17 -19.86 5.49 29.56
C ALA A 17 -20.57 6.09 28.34
N PRO A 18 -19.87 6.49 27.26
CA PRO A 18 -20.55 6.72 26.01
C PRO A 18 -20.76 5.34 25.36
N GLY A 19 -21.98 4.82 25.49
CA GLY A 19 -22.47 3.76 24.62
C GLY A 19 -22.54 4.28 23.18
N GLY A 20 -21.50 3.99 22.40
CA GLY A 20 -21.44 4.31 20.98
C GLY A 20 -22.33 3.35 20.18
N ASN A 21 -23.63 3.64 20.09
CA ASN A 21 -24.43 3.18 18.96
C ASN A 21 -24.11 4.10 17.78
N GLY A 22 -23.18 3.66 16.93
CA GLY A 22 -22.87 4.30 15.65
C GLY A 22 -24.03 4.13 14.66
N GLN A 23 -25.15 4.82 14.90
CA GLN A 23 -26.15 5.06 13.88
C GLN A 23 -25.73 6.30 13.09
N ASN A 24 -25.22 6.08 11.88
CA ASN A 24 -24.99 7.16 10.91
C ASN A 24 -26.29 7.96 10.75
N ARG A 25 -26.30 9.23 11.18
CA ARG A 25 -27.41 10.15 10.89
C ARG A 25 -27.43 10.42 9.38
N GLU A 26 -28.62 10.58 8.80
CA GLU A 26 -28.88 10.73 7.35
C GLU A 26 -28.08 11.86 6.65
N GLY A 27 -27.41 12.74 7.40
CA GLY A 27 -26.58 13.85 6.89
C GLY A 27 -25.10 13.54 6.58
N ASP A 28 -24.55 12.37 6.96
CA ASP A 28 -23.09 12.12 6.88
C ASP A 28 -22.60 11.33 5.65
N PHE A 29 -23.50 10.90 4.77
CA PHE A 29 -23.10 10.14 3.58
C PHE A 29 -22.63 11.07 2.44
N PRO A 30 -21.47 10.79 1.81
CA PRO A 30 -21.05 11.54 0.64
C PRO A 30 -22.01 11.34 -0.54
N SER A 31 -21.93 12.22 -1.53
CA SER A 31 -22.52 11.95 -2.84
C SER A 31 -21.63 10.95 -3.58
N PHE A 32 -22.16 9.78 -3.87
CA PHE A 32 -21.44 8.71 -4.57
C PHE A 32 -21.38 9.01 -6.06
N ARG A 33 -20.40 9.83 -6.45
CA ARG A 33 -20.03 10.09 -7.84
C ARG A 33 -18.66 9.50 -8.10
N ASP A 34 -18.53 8.85 -9.24
CA ASP A 34 -17.29 8.23 -9.67
C ASP A 34 -16.75 8.97 -10.91
N ASP A 35 -15.48 9.36 -10.89
CA ASP A 35 -14.84 10.08 -12.00
C ASP A 35 -14.18 9.18 -13.04
N MET A 36 -14.44 7.86 -12.98
CA MET A 36 -13.94 6.85 -13.92
C MET A 36 -15.09 6.00 -14.48
N ASP A 37 -14.80 5.06 -15.37
CA ASP A 37 -15.81 4.26 -16.06
C ASP A 37 -16.32 3.06 -15.22
N ARG A 38 -17.53 2.58 -15.56
CA ARG A 38 -18.18 1.44 -14.89
C ARG A 38 -17.42 0.13 -15.04
N GLU A 39 -16.80 -0.12 -16.20
CA GLU A 39 -16.19 -1.42 -16.50
C GLU A 39 -14.86 -1.64 -15.76
N SER A 40 -14.05 -0.58 -15.58
CA SER A 40 -12.86 -0.64 -14.72
C SER A 40 -13.22 -0.96 -13.27
N LEU A 41 -14.34 -0.41 -12.77
CA LEU A 41 -14.84 -0.76 -11.43
C LEU A 41 -15.32 -2.20 -11.36
N ARG A 42 -16.11 -2.65 -12.34
CA ARG A 42 -16.59 -4.04 -12.43
C ARG A 42 -15.41 -5.03 -12.40
N GLY A 43 -14.40 -4.79 -13.22
CA GLY A 43 -13.19 -5.63 -13.28
C GLY A 43 -12.41 -5.62 -11.96
N ALA A 44 -12.26 -4.45 -11.31
CA ALA A 44 -11.60 -4.36 -10.00
C ALA A 44 -12.36 -5.16 -8.93
N VAL A 45 -13.69 -5.07 -8.89
CA VAL A 45 -14.51 -5.84 -7.94
C VAL A 45 -14.40 -7.35 -8.20
N GLN A 46 -14.41 -7.78 -9.46
CA GLN A 46 -14.24 -9.19 -9.82
C GLN A 46 -12.91 -9.77 -9.34
N ARG A 47 -11.80 -9.02 -9.47
CA ARG A 47 -10.48 -9.41 -8.93
C ARG A 47 -10.51 -9.61 -7.42
N SER A 48 -11.18 -8.74 -6.68
CA SER A 48 -11.36 -8.95 -5.24
C SER A 48 -12.19 -10.19 -4.92
N LEU A 49 -13.23 -10.49 -5.72
CA LEU A 49 -14.03 -11.70 -5.57
C LEU A 49 -13.21 -12.98 -5.84
N GLU A 50 -12.31 -12.97 -6.81
CA GLU A 50 -11.38 -14.08 -7.09
C GLU A 50 -10.47 -14.38 -5.90
N PHE A 51 -9.97 -13.33 -5.23
CA PHE A 51 -9.19 -13.48 -4.00
C PHE A 51 -10.06 -14.08 -2.88
N LEU A 52 -11.24 -13.50 -2.62
CA LEU A 52 -12.12 -13.92 -1.51
C LEU A 52 -12.65 -15.34 -1.71
N ALA A 53 -12.85 -15.79 -2.94
CA ALA A 53 -13.28 -17.16 -3.25
C ALA A 53 -12.28 -18.24 -2.81
N LYS A 54 -11.00 -17.88 -2.62
CA LYS A 54 -9.94 -18.80 -2.17
C LYS A 54 -9.86 -18.93 -0.64
N LEU A 55 -10.60 -18.11 0.10
CA LEU A 55 -10.52 -18.05 1.56
C LEU A 55 -11.69 -18.80 2.22
N PRO A 56 -11.48 -19.38 3.43
CA PRO A 56 -12.58 -19.79 4.29
C PRO A 56 -13.53 -18.61 4.57
N PRO A 57 -14.86 -18.81 4.56
CA PRO A 57 -15.84 -17.73 4.73
C PRO A 57 -15.66 -16.93 6.04
N ASP A 58 -15.26 -17.60 7.12
CA ASP A 58 -15.06 -17.07 8.47
C ASP A 58 -13.66 -16.45 8.70
N ARG A 59 -12.76 -16.55 7.70
CA ARG A 59 -11.41 -15.98 7.79
C ARG A 59 -11.50 -14.47 7.98
N SER A 60 -10.85 -13.96 9.03
CA SER A 60 -10.66 -12.51 9.21
C SER A 60 -9.85 -11.93 8.05
N VAL A 61 -10.35 -10.87 7.45
CA VAL A 61 -9.66 -10.12 6.39
C VAL A 61 -9.38 -8.68 6.78
N GLY A 62 -9.89 -8.20 7.91
CA GLY A 62 -9.62 -6.89 8.51
C GLY A 62 -10.11 -6.83 9.95
N GLU A 63 -9.52 -5.93 10.74
CA GLU A 63 -9.80 -5.78 12.17
C GLU A 63 -10.50 -4.44 12.50
N GLN A 64 -10.54 -3.49 11.56
CA GLN A 64 -11.23 -2.22 11.70
C GLN A 64 -12.42 -2.07 10.74
N PRO A 65 -13.51 -1.43 11.19
CA PRO A 65 -13.73 -0.91 12.56
C PRO A 65 -14.06 -2.02 13.58
N ARG A 66 -14.27 -3.23 13.09
CA ARG A 66 -14.37 -4.47 13.86
C ARG A 66 -13.72 -5.56 13.03
N LYS A 67 -13.64 -6.77 13.60
CA LYS A 67 -13.32 -7.96 12.83
C LYS A 67 -14.32 -8.13 11.67
N ILE A 68 -13.80 -8.18 10.45
CA ILE A 68 -14.55 -8.38 9.20
C ILE A 68 -14.09 -9.68 8.55
N THR A 69 -15.05 -10.50 8.15
CA THR A 69 -14.82 -11.82 7.53
C THR A 69 -14.78 -11.77 6.00
N ALA A 70 -14.16 -12.77 5.38
CA ALA A 70 -14.14 -12.91 3.92
C ALA A 70 -15.56 -13.01 3.33
N ALA A 71 -16.49 -13.68 4.03
CA ALA A 71 -17.89 -13.77 3.63
C ALA A 71 -18.57 -12.41 3.57
N GLU A 72 -18.42 -11.58 4.60
CA GLU A 72 -19.02 -10.24 4.66
C GLU A 72 -18.54 -9.36 3.51
N VAL A 73 -17.23 -9.37 3.22
CA VAL A 73 -16.70 -8.62 2.08
C VAL A 73 -17.25 -9.16 0.76
N LYS A 74 -17.25 -10.49 0.57
CA LYS A 74 -17.73 -11.12 -0.66
C LYS A 74 -19.21 -10.79 -0.93
N GLU A 75 -20.06 -10.91 0.08
CA GLU A 75 -21.49 -10.56 -0.03
C GLU A 75 -21.69 -9.08 -0.34
N SER A 76 -20.86 -8.21 0.24
CA SER A 76 -20.88 -6.77 -0.04
C SER A 76 -20.55 -6.47 -1.49
N LEU A 77 -19.51 -7.12 -2.03
CA LEU A 77 -19.10 -6.96 -3.42
C LEU A 77 -20.16 -7.49 -4.40
N ILE A 78 -20.78 -8.64 -4.12
CA ILE A 78 -21.86 -9.19 -4.95
C ILE A 78 -23.07 -8.25 -4.96
N ALA A 79 -23.49 -7.76 -3.78
CA ALA A 79 -24.57 -6.80 -3.68
C ALA A 79 -24.25 -5.50 -4.44
N PHE A 80 -23.00 -5.02 -4.35
CA PHE A 80 -22.58 -3.81 -5.04
C PHE A 80 -22.56 -3.99 -6.57
N LEU A 81 -22.09 -5.13 -7.08
CA LEU A 81 -22.14 -5.44 -8.50
C LEU A 81 -23.56 -5.39 -9.08
N SER A 82 -24.56 -5.82 -8.31
CA SER A 82 -25.97 -5.75 -8.73
C SER A 82 -26.49 -4.31 -8.87
N LEU A 83 -25.83 -3.33 -8.23
CA LEU A 83 -26.19 -1.92 -8.34
C LEU A 83 -25.56 -1.24 -9.55
N LEU A 84 -24.58 -1.85 -10.23
CA LEU A 84 -23.89 -1.22 -11.37
C LEU A 84 -24.84 -0.94 -12.56
N ASP A 85 -26.00 -1.59 -12.62
CA ASP A 85 -27.03 -1.30 -13.63
C ASP A 85 -27.71 0.07 -13.40
N LEU A 86 -27.55 0.64 -12.20
CA LEU A 86 -28.04 1.97 -11.82
C LEU A 86 -26.99 3.08 -12.04
N TRP A 87 -25.83 2.76 -12.65
CA TRP A 87 -24.71 3.69 -12.83
C TRP A 87 -25.12 5.04 -13.44
N ASP A 88 -25.98 5.02 -14.46
CA ASP A 88 -26.46 6.21 -15.17
C ASP A 88 -27.70 6.85 -14.50
N GLN A 89 -28.09 6.39 -13.31
CA GLN A 89 -29.23 6.87 -12.53
C GLN A 89 -28.76 7.39 -11.16
N PRO A 90 -28.10 8.57 -11.10
CA PRO A 90 -27.35 9.02 -9.93
C PRO A 90 -28.18 9.08 -8.64
N ASP A 91 -29.45 9.49 -8.71
CA ASP A 91 -30.32 9.58 -7.54
C ASP A 91 -30.67 8.19 -7.00
N LYS A 92 -31.04 7.24 -7.89
CA LYS A 92 -31.32 5.86 -7.50
C LYS A 92 -30.07 5.14 -7.02
N TRP A 93 -28.94 5.34 -7.69
CA TRP A 93 -27.63 4.83 -7.29
C TRP A 93 -27.28 5.24 -5.85
N ASN A 94 -27.40 6.54 -5.53
CA ASN A 94 -27.12 7.04 -4.20
C ASN A 94 -28.12 6.50 -3.16
N ALA A 95 -29.41 6.46 -3.50
CA ALA A 95 -30.45 5.95 -2.61
C ALA A 95 -30.24 4.46 -2.29
N GLU A 96 -29.95 3.62 -3.29
CA GLU A 96 -29.72 2.19 -3.11
C GLU A 96 -28.45 1.89 -2.33
N ILE A 97 -27.36 2.65 -2.55
CA ILE A 97 -26.15 2.48 -1.75
C ILE A 97 -26.42 2.84 -0.28
N ARG A 98 -27.07 3.97 -0.01
CA ARG A 98 -27.44 4.39 1.36
C ARG A 98 -28.36 3.39 2.05
N SER A 99 -29.29 2.81 1.29
CA SER A 99 -30.23 1.81 1.78
C SER A 99 -29.51 0.51 2.14
N ARG A 100 -28.63 -0.01 1.28
CA ARG A 100 -28.06 -1.36 1.39
C ARG A 100 -26.72 -1.46 2.11
N PHE A 101 -25.97 -0.36 2.25
CA PHE A 101 -24.60 -0.38 2.78
C PHE A 101 -24.44 0.47 4.04
N GLU A 102 -23.64 -0.04 4.96
CA GLU A 102 -23.00 0.72 6.03
C GLU A 102 -21.69 1.30 5.53
N LEU A 103 -21.43 2.56 5.90
CA LEU A 103 -20.17 3.23 5.63
C LEU A 103 -19.35 3.28 6.90
N TYR A 104 -18.13 2.76 6.80
CA TYR A 104 -17.14 2.82 7.86
C TYR A 104 -16.02 3.76 7.44
N PRO A 105 -15.89 4.94 8.06
CA PRO A 105 -14.78 5.82 7.77
C PRO A 105 -13.48 5.12 8.20
N MET A 106 -12.43 5.32 7.39
CA MET A 106 -11.10 4.79 7.66
C MET A 106 -10.50 5.35 8.97
N SER A 107 -10.84 6.59 9.31
CA SER A 107 -10.45 7.26 10.54
C SER A 107 -11.61 8.08 11.10
N ASP A 108 -11.65 8.22 12.42
CA ASP A 108 -12.64 9.06 13.07
C ASP A 108 -12.42 10.54 12.75
N ALA A 109 -13.48 11.34 12.77
CA ALA A 109 -13.41 12.78 12.50
C ALA A 109 -12.42 13.51 13.43
N ALA A 110 -12.26 13.02 14.67
CA ALA A 110 -11.31 13.54 15.64
C ALA A 110 -9.84 13.23 15.30
N GLU A 111 -9.59 12.13 14.58
CA GLU A 111 -8.24 11.73 14.15
C GLU A 111 -7.78 12.47 12.88
N GLY A 112 -8.72 13.05 12.14
CA GLY A 112 -8.50 13.78 10.89
C GLY A 112 -8.47 12.90 9.65
N GLU A 113 -8.25 13.52 8.50
CA GLU A 113 -8.30 12.87 7.18
C GLU A 113 -7.12 11.91 6.93
N ALA A 114 -7.32 10.97 6.02
CA ALA A 114 -6.28 10.05 5.57
C ALA A 114 -5.31 10.77 4.63
N LEU A 115 -4.01 10.51 4.79
CA LEU A 115 -2.98 10.94 3.86
C LEU A 115 -2.93 9.95 2.69
N PHE A 116 -3.19 10.46 1.49
CA PHE A 116 -3.03 9.78 0.22
C PHE A 116 -1.64 10.03 -0.37
N THR A 117 -0.99 8.96 -0.80
CA THR A 117 0.16 8.99 -1.70
C THR A 117 -0.17 8.19 -2.98
N GLY A 118 0.76 8.15 -3.93
CA GLY A 118 0.61 7.34 -5.14
C GLY A 118 1.77 6.38 -5.35
N TYR A 119 1.47 5.21 -5.92
CA TYR A 119 2.47 4.26 -6.41
C TYR A 119 2.14 3.81 -7.84
N TYR A 120 3.13 3.24 -8.51
CA TYR A 120 3.04 2.87 -9.93
C TYR A 120 4.03 1.75 -10.25
N ARG A 121 3.97 1.23 -11.49
CA ARG A 121 5.00 0.32 -12.01
C ARG A 121 6.01 1.10 -12.85
N PRO A 122 7.29 1.17 -12.44
CA PRO A 122 8.33 1.72 -13.27
C PRO A 122 8.58 0.81 -14.47
N LEU A 123 8.88 1.45 -15.59
CA LEU A 123 9.50 0.80 -16.74
C LEU A 123 11.01 0.98 -16.57
N ILE A 124 11.75 -0.12 -16.56
CA ILE A 124 13.21 -0.15 -16.42
C ILE A 124 13.83 -0.95 -17.56
N GLU A 125 15.12 -0.74 -17.82
CA GLU A 125 15.88 -1.53 -18.78
C GLU A 125 16.70 -2.60 -18.08
N GLY A 126 16.77 -3.80 -18.67
CA GLY A 126 17.54 -4.89 -18.08
C GLY A 126 17.89 -6.00 -19.05
N ARG A 127 18.71 -6.94 -18.56
CA ARG A 127 19.14 -8.14 -19.27
C ARG A 127 18.97 -9.37 -18.40
N LEU A 128 18.85 -10.54 -19.03
CA LEU A 128 18.82 -11.84 -18.34
C LEU A 128 20.22 -12.43 -18.10
N THR A 129 21.26 -11.71 -18.49
CA THR A 129 22.67 -12.09 -18.32
C THR A 129 23.47 -10.88 -17.87
N GLU A 130 24.38 -11.08 -16.90
CA GLU A 130 25.29 -10.05 -16.43
C GLU A 130 26.22 -9.56 -17.54
N THR A 131 26.42 -8.24 -17.63
CA THR A 131 27.47 -7.64 -18.46
C THR A 131 28.15 -6.49 -17.71
N ALA A 132 29.19 -5.91 -18.30
CA ALA A 132 29.85 -4.73 -17.73
C ALA A 132 28.90 -3.54 -17.52
N GLU A 133 27.89 -3.40 -18.39
CA GLU A 133 26.84 -2.37 -18.30
C GLU A 133 25.69 -2.81 -17.38
N TYR A 134 25.19 -4.04 -17.55
CA TYR A 134 24.10 -4.61 -16.75
C TYR A 134 24.67 -5.46 -15.63
N ARG A 135 25.07 -4.79 -14.55
CA ARG A 135 25.83 -5.39 -13.43
C ARG A 135 25.11 -5.37 -12.08
N TYR A 136 23.93 -4.76 -12.00
CA TYR A 136 23.17 -4.67 -10.74
C TYR A 136 22.09 -5.76 -10.73
N PRO A 137 22.26 -6.83 -9.94
CA PRO A 137 21.37 -7.99 -9.98
C PRO A 137 19.99 -7.70 -9.36
N ILE A 138 18.97 -8.24 -10.00
CA ILE A 138 17.64 -8.45 -9.42
C ILE A 138 17.61 -9.88 -8.89
N TYR A 139 17.29 -10.05 -7.61
CA TYR A 139 17.27 -11.37 -6.99
C TYR A 139 15.87 -11.95 -6.89
N ARG A 140 15.73 -13.27 -7.12
CA ARG A 140 14.57 -14.05 -6.68
C ARG A 140 14.55 -14.21 -5.17
N ARG A 141 13.42 -14.70 -4.64
CA ARG A 141 13.36 -15.16 -3.25
C ARG A 141 14.46 -16.23 -3.02
N PRO A 142 15.39 -16.00 -2.08
CA PRO A 142 16.40 -16.98 -1.71
C PRO A 142 15.79 -18.22 -1.06
N ASP A 143 16.41 -19.38 -1.27
CA ASP A 143 15.90 -20.65 -0.75
C ASP A 143 16.10 -20.78 0.78
N ASP A 144 17.06 -20.04 1.33
CA ASP A 144 17.35 -19.97 2.77
C ASP A 144 16.53 -18.90 3.53
N LEU A 145 15.65 -18.15 2.83
CA LEU A 145 14.80 -17.14 3.44
C LEU A 145 13.57 -17.78 4.10
N VAL A 146 13.50 -17.62 5.42
CA VAL A 146 12.44 -18.15 6.28
C VAL A 146 11.55 -16.98 6.75
N GLU A 147 10.25 -17.09 6.49
CA GLU A 147 9.23 -16.23 7.08
C GLU A 147 8.49 -17.02 8.17
N MET A 148 8.35 -16.42 9.36
CA MET A 148 7.66 -16.99 10.51
C MET A 148 6.58 -16.03 11.00
N GLU A 149 5.42 -16.56 11.38
CA GLU A 149 4.37 -15.84 12.08
C GLU A 149 4.42 -16.24 13.57
N PRO A 150 5.02 -15.42 14.46
CA PRO A 150 5.18 -15.76 15.87
C PRO A 150 3.84 -15.96 16.58
N GLY A 151 2.77 -15.33 16.07
CA GLY A 151 1.38 -15.47 16.53
C GLY A 151 0.84 -16.90 16.66
N SER A 152 1.45 -17.85 15.96
CA SER A 152 1.13 -19.28 16.06
C SER A 152 1.57 -19.92 17.37
N VAL A 153 2.61 -19.36 18.01
CA VAL A 153 3.19 -19.83 19.27
C VAL A 153 2.92 -18.84 20.40
N LEU A 154 2.99 -17.55 20.10
CA LEU A 154 2.82 -16.42 21.02
C LEU A 154 1.61 -15.59 20.56
N PRO A 155 0.38 -15.88 21.06
CA PRO A 155 -0.84 -15.22 20.59
C PRO A 155 -0.81 -13.69 20.63
N GLU A 156 -0.03 -13.09 21.52
CA GLU A 156 0.20 -11.64 21.64
C GLU A 156 0.93 -11.02 20.43
N LEU A 157 1.63 -11.84 19.64
CA LEU A 157 2.32 -11.44 18.40
C LEU A 157 1.53 -11.82 17.14
N ARG A 158 0.21 -12.07 17.26
CA ARG A 158 -0.63 -12.39 16.11
C ARG A 158 -0.62 -11.27 15.08
N GLY A 159 -0.38 -11.64 13.82
CA GLY A 159 -0.27 -10.70 12.70
C GLY A 159 1.12 -10.08 12.51
N GLU A 160 2.06 -10.30 13.44
CA GLU A 160 3.46 -9.95 13.24
C GLU A 160 4.16 -10.99 12.36
N LYS A 161 5.14 -10.52 11.58
CA LYS A 161 5.96 -11.38 10.72
C LYS A 161 7.43 -11.17 11.03
N VAL A 162 8.17 -12.26 11.20
CA VAL A 162 9.61 -12.26 11.35
C VAL A 162 10.22 -12.93 10.13
N VAL A 163 11.22 -12.28 9.53
CA VAL A 163 11.98 -12.85 8.42
C VAL A 163 13.43 -13.02 8.81
N GLY A 164 13.98 -14.18 8.49
CA GLY A 164 15.36 -14.51 8.77
C GLY A 164 15.88 -15.61 7.87
N ARG A 165 17.02 -16.17 8.26
CA ARG A 165 17.57 -17.40 7.70
C ARG A 165 18.01 -18.31 8.83
N LEU A 166 18.04 -19.60 8.56
CA LEU A 166 18.59 -20.56 9.50
C LEU A 166 20.12 -20.55 9.39
N GLU A 167 20.78 -20.30 10.50
CA GLU A 167 22.20 -20.60 10.70
C GLU A 167 22.30 -21.64 11.80
N GLU A 168 22.81 -22.82 11.42
CA GLU A 168 22.83 -24.00 12.28
C GLU A 168 21.40 -24.31 12.80
N ASN A 169 21.11 -23.99 14.05
CA ASN A 169 19.81 -24.17 14.70
C ASN A 169 19.21 -22.86 15.21
N ARG A 170 19.60 -21.72 14.64
CA ARG A 170 19.12 -20.39 15.05
C ARG A 170 18.54 -19.63 13.87
N LEU A 171 17.37 -19.02 14.08
CA LEU A 171 16.84 -18.02 13.17
C LEU A 171 17.58 -16.70 13.41
N VAL A 172 18.37 -16.27 12.41
CA VAL A 172 19.08 -14.98 12.44
C VAL A 172 18.46 -14.02 11.42
N PRO A 173 18.61 -12.69 11.61
CA PRO A 173 18.12 -11.73 10.63
C PRO A 173 18.69 -11.99 9.22
N TYR A 174 17.85 -11.83 8.21
CA TYR A 174 18.31 -11.92 6.82
C TYR A 174 19.24 -10.74 6.50
N PRO A 175 20.22 -10.88 5.58
CA PRO A 175 21.11 -9.78 5.20
C PRO A 175 20.37 -8.47 4.87
N SER A 176 20.91 -7.36 5.38
CA SER A 176 20.47 -6.00 5.07
C SER A 176 20.83 -5.61 3.65
N ARG A 177 20.22 -4.53 3.13
CA ARG A 177 20.58 -3.96 1.83
C ARG A 177 22.08 -3.71 1.67
N TYR A 178 22.73 -3.12 2.67
CA TYR A 178 24.18 -2.87 2.63
C TYR A 178 24.97 -4.19 2.49
N GLU A 179 24.60 -5.22 3.25
CA GLU A 179 25.26 -6.52 3.16
C GLU A 179 25.02 -7.21 1.81
N ILE A 180 23.84 -7.03 1.20
CA ILE A 180 23.52 -7.59 -0.12
C ILE A 180 24.27 -6.83 -1.22
N ASP A 181 24.16 -5.51 -1.26
CA ASP A 181 24.66 -4.68 -2.37
C ASP A 181 26.17 -4.39 -2.26
N ALA A 182 26.68 -4.05 -1.07
CA ALA A 182 28.08 -3.65 -0.90
C ALA A 182 29.01 -4.82 -0.54
N LEU A 183 28.54 -5.76 0.29
CA LEU A 183 29.34 -6.92 0.70
C LEU A 183 29.09 -8.16 -0.18
N GLY A 184 28.15 -8.08 -1.12
CA GLY A 184 27.87 -9.16 -2.07
C GLY A 184 27.39 -10.46 -1.41
N ARG A 185 26.68 -10.41 -0.28
CA ARG A 185 26.28 -11.61 0.48
C ARG A 185 25.42 -12.63 -0.30
N LEU A 186 24.84 -12.22 -1.42
CA LEU A 186 24.06 -13.08 -2.32
C LEU A 186 24.78 -13.40 -3.64
N LYS A 187 25.91 -12.75 -3.93
CA LYS A 187 26.61 -12.89 -5.22
C LYS A 187 27.06 -14.33 -5.44
N GLY A 188 26.73 -14.88 -6.60
CA GLY A 188 27.17 -16.22 -7.00
C GLY A 188 26.43 -17.37 -6.29
N LYS A 189 25.34 -17.07 -5.57
CA LYS A 189 24.46 -18.09 -4.98
C LYS A 189 23.38 -18.61 -5.94
N GLY A 190 23.28 -18.06 -7.15
CA GLY A 190 22.28 -18.48 -8.15
C GLY A 190 20.88 -17.95 -7.86
N TYR A 191 20.79 -16.78 -7.22
CA TYR A 191 19.54 -16.09 -6.93
C TYR A 191 19.25 -14.95 -7.92
N GLU A 192 20.20 -14.61 -8.78
CA GLU A 192 20.07 -13.58 -9.81
C GLU A 192 19.06 -14.03 -10.89
N ILE A 193 18.06 -13.20 -11.18
CA ILE A 193 17.06 -13.47 -12.24
C ILE A 193 17.14 -12.50 -13.42
N ALA A 194 17.79 -11.36 -13.21
CA ALA A 194 18.03 -10.32 -14.21
C ALA A 194 19.08 -9.34 -13.68
N TRP A 195 19.58 -8.46 -14.55
CA TRP A 195 20.49 -7.38 -14.21
C TRP A 195 20.01 -6.09 -14.84
N VAL A 196 20.17 -4.98 -14.11
CA VAL A 196 19.92 -3.63 -14.61
C VAL A 196 21.22 -2.83 -14.68
N LYS A 197 21.18 -1.74 -15.44
CA LYS A 197 22.32 -0.82 -15.60
C LYS A 197 22.43 0.27 -14.55
N ASP A 198 21.29 0.67 -13.98
CA ASP A 198 21.20 1.78 -13.03
C ASP A 198 20.73 1.28 -11.64
N PRO A 199 21.55 1.42 -10.58
CA PRO A 199 21.16 1.03 -9.24
C PRO A 199 20.06 1.93 -8.66
N VAL A 200 19.87 3.15 -9.19
CA VAL A 200 18.75 4.02 -8.83
C VAL A 200 17.44 3.44 -9.35
N ASP A 201 17.40 2.96 -10.60
CA ASP A 201 16.25 2.22 -11.13
C ASP A 201 15.90 1.01 -10.28
N LEU A 202 16.90 0.21 -9.89
CA LEU A 202 16.72 -0.94 -9.01
C LEU A 202 16.19 -0.54 -7.64
N PHE A 203 16.71 0.54 -7.05
CA PHE A 203 16.26 1.03 -5.75
C PHE A 203 14.79 1.48 -5.80
N PHE A 204 14.38 2.20 -6.84
CA PHE A 204 12.98 2.58 -7.01
C PHE A 204 12.09 1.39 -7.34
N LEU A 205 12.58 0.39 -8.10
CA LEU A 205 11.87 -0.87 -8.28
C LEU A 205 11.56 -1.55 -6.93
N HIS A 206 12.53 -1.58 -6.00
CA HIS A 206 12.32 -2.09 -4.64
C HIS A 206 11.24 -1.30 -3.88
N ILE A 207 11.21 0.03 -4.00
CA ILE A 207 10.21 0.88 -3.34
C ILE A 207 8.81 0.60 -3.91
N GLN A 208 8.69 0.48 -5.23
CA GLN A 208 7.41 0.26 -5.91
C GLN A 208 6.91 -1.19 -5.79
N GLY A 209 7.80 -2.15 -5.50
CA GLY A 209 7.46 -3.56 -5.27
C GLY A 209 7.11 -4.36 -6.53
N SER A 210 6.87 -3.70 -7.66
CA SER A 210 6.67 -4.33 -8.97
C SER A 210 7.15 -3.40 -10.08
N GLY A 211 7.37 -3.94 -11.28
CA GLY A 211 7.82 -3.17 -12.44
C GLY A 211 7.69 -3.91 -13.75
N ILE A 212 8.03 -3.22 -14.83
CA ILE A 212 8.13 -3.78 -16.18
C ILE A 212 9.59 -3.59 -16.61
N MET A 213 10.25 -4.68 -16.99
CA MET A 213 11.61 -4.63 -17.50
C MET A 213 11.59 -4.84 -19.01
N ARG A 214 12.15 -3.89 -19.75
CA ARG A 214 12.39 -4.00 -21.19
C ARG A 214 13.74 -4.68 -21.41
N LEU A 215 13.71 -5.79 -22.13
CA LEU A 215 14.90 -6.52 -22.56
C LEU A 215 15.47 -5.90 -23.83
N GLU A 216 16.71 -6.25 -24.14
CA GLU A 216 17.44 -5.77 -25.32
C GLU A 216 16.78 -6.11 -26.67
N ASP A 217 16.05 -7.22 -26.72
CA ASP A 217 15.27 -7.64 -27.91
C ASP A 217 13.91 -6.94 -28.01
N GLY A 218 13.62 -5.98 -27.13
CA GLY A 218 12.37 -5.23 -27.08
C GLY A 218 11.24 -5.95 -26.34
N ARG A 219 11.39 -7.22 -25.94
CA ARG A 219 10.40 -7.90 -25.11
C ARG A 219 10.28 -7.22 -23.75
N GLN A 220 9.08 -7.26 -23.19
CA GLN A 220 8.81 -6.77 -21.85
C GLN A 220 8.48 -7.94 -20.93
N VAL A 221 9.21 -8.02 -19.82
CA VAL A 221 8.95 -8.99 -18.76
C VAL A 221 8.44 -8.26 -17.51
N GLN A 222 7.57 -8.91 -16.76
CA GLN A 222 6.92 -8.30 -15.61
C GLN A 222 7.56 -8.82 -14.33
N LEU A 223 8.03 -7.90 -13.50
CA LEU A 223 8.62 -8.19 -12.19
C LEU A 223 7.59 -7.87 -11.11
N ASN A 224 7.39 -8.82 -10.20
CA ASN A 224 6.50 -8.64 -9.05
C ASN A 224 7.22 -9.03 -7.75
N TYR A 225 6.79 -8.45 -6.63
CA TYR A 225 7.23 -8.83 -5.30
C TYR A 225 7.11 -10.35 -5.10
N ALA A 226 8.15 -10.95 -4.51
CA ALA A 226 8.19 -12.34 -4.10
C ALA A 226 8.42 -12.48 -2.59
N ALA A 227 9.32 -11.68 -2.02
CA ALA A 227 9.62 -11.65 -0.59
C ALA A 227 10.35 -10.35 -0.22
N SER A 228 10.54 -10.12 1.07
CA SER A 228 11.47 -9.09 1.57
C SER A 228 12.37 -9.68 2.64
N ASN A 229 13.51 -9.05 2.90
CA ASN A 229 14.42 -9.48 3.97
C ASN A 229 13.89 -9.20 5.40
N GLY A 230 12.66 -8.68 5.54
CA GLY A 230 12.02 -8.33 6.81
C GLY A 230 12.69 -7.20 7.60
N ARG A 231 13.70 -6.53 7.04
CA ARG A 231 14.36 -5.38 7.67
C ARG A 231 13.51 -4.13 7.56
N GLN A 232 13.78 -3.17 8.45
CA GLN A 232 13.01 -1.93 8.51
C GLN A 232 13.17 -1.09 7.24
N TYR A 233 12.06 -0.61 6.71
CA TYR A 233 12.07 0.40 5.66
C TYR A 233 12.37 1.78 6.24
N LYS A 234 13.36 2.47 5.67
CA LYS A 234 13.69 3.86 6.02
C LYS A 234 13.58 4.74 4.78
N ALA A 235 12.72 5.75 4.86
CA ALA A 235 12.52 6.71 3.78
C ALA A 235 13.73 7.65 3.67
N ILE A 236 14.62 7.40 2.71
CA ILE A 236 15.84 8.22 2.50
C ILE A 236 15.55 9.69 2.18
N GLY A 237 14.38 9.99 1.59
CA GLY A 237 13.95 11.38 1.38
C GLY A 237 13.86 12.19 2.68
N ARG A 238 13.46 11.56 3.80
CA ARG A 238 13.44 12.24 5.11
C ARG A 238 14.84 12.58 5.62
N LEU A 239 15.84 11.76 5.28
CA LEU A 239 17.23 12.02 5.65
C LEU A 239 17.77 13.23 4.90
N LEU A 240 17.48 13.33 3.60
CA LEU A 240 17.89 14.47 2.78
C LEU A 240 17.24 15.79 3.23
N ILE A 241 15.98 15.73 3.68
CA ILE A 241 15.32 16.88 4.32
C ILE A 241 16.01 17.24 5.63
N GLY A 242 16.20 16.27 6.52
CA GLY A 242 16.81 16.49 7.83
C GLY A 242 18.24 17.02 7.77
N SER A 243 18.98 16.70 6.71
CA SER A 243 20.33 17.22 6.47
C SER A 243 20.36 18.53 5.65
N GLY A 244 19.19 19.11 5.32
CA GLY A 244 19.11 20.35 4.54
C GLY A 244 19.50 20.24 3.07
N LYS A 245 19.59 19.02 2.52
CA LYS A 245 20.02 18.76 1.12
C LYS A 245 18.88 18.93 0.13
N ILE A 246 17.65 18.67 0.55
CA ILE A 246 16.43 18.91 -0.23
C ILE A 246 15.40 19.59 0.69
N PRO A 247 14.86 20.76 0.32
CA PRO A 247 13.77 21.39 1.07
C PRO A 247 12.55 20.47 1.16
N GLU A 248 11.85 20.48 2.30
CA GLU A 248 10.66 19.63 2.50
C GLU A 248 9.57 19.88 1.46
N GLN A 249 9.39 21.12 1.00
CA GLN A 249 8.38 21.47 0.02
C GLN A 249 8.71 20.97 -1.39
N GLU A 250 9.98 20.68 -1.66
CA GLU A 250 10.47 20.19 -2.95
C GLU A 250 10.60 18.67 -3.02
N ILE A 251 10.45 17.98 -1.88
CA ILE A 251 10.65 16.53 -1.84
C ILE A 251 9.56 15.81 -2.65
N SER A 252 10.00 15.17 -3.72
CA SER A 252 9.20 14.29 -4.56
C SER A 252 10.02 13.08 -4.97
N MET A 253 9.37 12.07 -5.51
CA MET A 253 10.08 10.91 -6.06
C MET A 253 11.07 11.32 -7.15
N GLN A 254 10.69 12.28 -7.98
CA GLN A 254 11.49 12.82 -9.09
C GLN A 254 12.69 13.61 -8.57
N ARG A 255 12.48 14.48 -7.56
CA ARG A 255 13.57 15.24 -6.96
C ARG A 255 14.58 14.33 -6.27
N LEU A 256 14.09 13.31 -5.56
CA LEU A 256 14.93 12.29 -4.93
C LEU A 256 15.74 11.50 -5.96
N ARG A 257 15.11 11.03 -7.05
CA ARG A 257 15.80 10.34 -8.14
C ARG A 257 16.89 11.22 -8.74
N ARG A 258 16.56 12.48 -9.06
CA ARG A 258 17.52 13.44 -9.63
C ARG A 258 18.72 13.63 -8.71
N TYR A 259 18.47 13.85 -7.42
CA TYR A 259 19.53 13.98 -6.42
C TYR A 259 20.47 12.76 -6.40
N LEU A 260 19.92 11.54 -6.40
CA LEU A 260 20.74 10.31 -6.39
C LEU A 260 21.56 10.11 -7.68
N MET A 261 21.10 10.65 -8.81
CA MET A 261 21.83 10.62 -10.08
C MET A 261 22.92 11.69 -10.14
N GLU A 262 22.68 12.87 -9.56
CA GLU A 262 23.62 14.00 -9.49
C GLU A 262 24.72 13.79 -8.43
N HIS A 263 24.46 12.95 -7.42
CA HIS A 263 25.37 12.68 -6.29
C HIS A 263 25.71 11.18 -6.15
N PRO A 264 26.35 10.56 -7.15
CA PRO A 264 26.71 9.13 -7.11
C PRO A 264 27.65 8.77 -5.95
N GLU A 265 28.45 9.72 -5.46
CA GLU A 265 29.35 9.58 -4.32
C GLU A 265 28.62 9.37 -2.98
N GLU A 266 27.40 9.89 -2.86
CA GLU A 266 26.58 9.75 -1.65
C GLU A 266 25.56 8.62 -1.75
N ARG A 267 25.22 8.21 -2.98
CA ARG A 267 24.13 7.31 -3.32
C ARG A 267 24.16 6.01 -2.49
N ASP A 268 25.31 5.33 -2.46
CA ASP A 268 25.40 4.01 -1.85
C ASP A 268 25.28 4.09 -0.32
N ALA A 269 25.83 5.16 0.29
CA ALA A 269 25.66 5.44 1.71
C ALA A 269 24.20 5.76 2.06
N LEU A 270 23.49 6.50 1.19
CA LEU A 270 22.06 6.77 1.33
C LEU A 270 21.22 5.49 1.18
N PHE A 271 21.52 4.64 0.18
CA PHE A 271 20.85 3.36 0.00
C PHE A 271 21.00 2.48 1.23
N ALA A 272 22.21 2.38 1.79
CA ALA A 272 22.50 1.59 2.99
C ALA A 272 21.65 1.97 4.21
N GLN A 273 21.12 3.21 4.28
CA GLN A 273 20.21 3.63 5.35
C GLN A 273 18.88 2.91 5.32
N ASN A 274 18.44 2.43 4.14
CA ASN A 274 17.25 1.62 3.99
C ASN A 274 17.63 0.13 4.02
N GLU A 275 17.63 -0.48 5.21
CA GLU A 275 17.99 -1.89 5.37
C GLU A 275 17.07 -2.85 4.62
N SER A 276 15.83 -2.43 4.33
CA SER A 276 14.84 -3.22 3.60
C SER A 276 15.30 -3.55 2.18
N TYR A 277 15.20 -4.83 1.82
CA TYR A 277 15.49 -5.37 0.50
C TYR A 277 14.32 -6.21 0.00
N VAL A 278 13.97 -6.07 -1.27
CA VAL A 278 12.84 -6.77 -1.89
C VAL A 278 13.36 -7.74 -2.94
N PHE A 279 12.82 -8.95 -2.90
CA PHE A 279 13.09 -10.02 -3.86
C PHE A 279 11.92 -10.13 -4.84
N PHE A 280 12.20 -10.49 -6.09
CA PHE A 280 11.22 -10.47 -7.17
C PHE A 280 10.98 -11.84 -7.79
N ARG A 281 9.94 -11.92 -8.60
CA ARG A 281 9.65 -13.04 -9.49
C ARG A 281 9.10 -12.51 -10.80
N PHE A 282 9.27 -13.28 -11.87
CA PHE A 282 8.55 -13.03 -13.11
C PHE A 282 7.09 -13.45 -12.98
N VAL A 283 6.19 -12.68 -13.57
CA VAL A 283 4.75 -12.98 -13.62
C VAL A 283 4.18 -12.78 -15.02
N ASN A 284 3.09 -13.47 -15.32
CA ASN A 284 2.29 -13.25 -16.52
C ASN A 284 1.00 -12.52 -16.12
N GLY A 285 0.65 -11.39 -16.77
CA GLY A 285 -0.70 -10.82 -16.67
C GLY A 285 -0.93 -9.58 -15.78
N GLY A 286 0.10 -8.78 -15.47
CA GLY A 286 -0.06 -7.49 -14.78
C GLY A 286 0.59 -7.45 -13.40
N PRO A 287 0.68 -6.29 -12.72
CA PRO A 287 1.18 -6.29 -11.35
C PRO A 287 0.19 -7.07 -10.48
N LEU A 288 0.68 -8.01 -9.71
CA LEU A 288 -0.12 -8.66 -8.70
C LEU A 288 0.06 -7.88 -7.41
N GLY A 289 -1.05 -7.38 -6.85
CA GLY A 289 -1.04 -6.81 -5.51
C GLY A 289 -0.74 -7.88 -4.46
N SER A 290 -0.66 -7.49 -3.20
CA SER A 290 -0.46 -8.42 -2.08
C SER A 290 -1.54 -9.50 -1.94
N LEU A 291 -2.67 -9.36 -2.62
CA LEU A 291 -3.75 -10.36 -2.68
C LEU A 291 -3.59 -11.38 -3.82
N GLU A 292 -2.48 -11.34 -4.57
CA GLU A 292 -2.21 -12.24 -5.70
C GLU A 292 -3.28 -12.15 -6.82
N VAL A 293 -3.82 -10.95 -7.01
CA VAL A 293 -4.73 -10.59 -8.11
C VAL A 293 -4.23 -9.33 -8.81
N PRO A 294 -4.51 -9.15 -10.12
CA PRO A 294 -4.02 -7.99 -10.85
C PRO A 294 -4.52 -6.66 -10.28
N LEU A 295 -3.65 -5.66 -10.17
CA LEU A 295 -4.07 -4.30 -9.79
C LEU A 295 -4.71 -3.56 -10.96
N THR A 296 -5.66 -2.70 -10.64
CA THR A 296 -6.43 -1.91 -11.59
C THR A 296 -6.06 -0.43 -11.41
N PRO A 297 -5.47 0.23 -12.42
CA PRO A 297 -5.08 1.65 -12.33
C PRO A 297 -6.26 2.52 -11.89
N GLY A 298 -6.03 3.38 -10.90
CA GLY A 298 -7.04 4.28 -10.33
C GLY A 298 -8.13 3.62 -9.48
N ARG A 299 -8.19 2.28 -9.45
CA ARG A 299 -9.20 1.49 -8.74
C ARG A 299 -8.63 0.65 -7.60
N SER A 300 -7.33 0.38 -7.58
CA SER A 300 -6.68 -0.34 -6.48
C SER A 300 -5.99 0.62 -5.51
N ILE A 301 -6.17 0.38 -4.21
CA ILE A 301 -5.46 1.07 -3.15
C ILE A 301 -4.66 0.10 -2.28
N ALA A 302 -3.58 0.60 -1.71
CA ALA A 302 -2.84 -0.05 -0.64
C ALA A 302 -3.19 0.58 0.71
N THR A 303 -3.41 -0.25 1.73
CA THR A 303 -3.66 0.18 3.12
C THR A 303 -2.86 -0.67 4.11
N ASP A 304 -2.93 -0.36 5.40
CA ASP A 304 -2.34 -1.22 6.44
C ASP A 304 -3.13 -2.53 6.55
N SER A 305 -2.51 -3.63 6.09
CA SER A 305 -3.11 -4.96 6.02
C SER A 305 -3.42 -5.61 7.38
N ARG A 306 -3.00 -4.97 8.48
CA ARG A 306 -3.35 -5.37 9.85
C ARG A 306 -4.66 -4.74 10.34
N LEU A 307 -5.08 -3.65 9.70
CA LEU A 307 -6.24 -2.85 10.13
C LEU A 307 -7.42 -3.06 9.18
N PHE A 308 -7.24 -2.76 7.89
CA PHE A 308 -8.36 -2.61 6.96
C PHE A 308 -8.70 -3.89 6.19
N PRO A 309 -9.98 -4.12 5.85
CA PRO A 309 -10.43 -5.35 5.21
C PRO A 309 -9.85 -5.53 3.80
N LYS A 310 -9.10 -6.61 3.61
CA LYS A 310 -8.51 -7.00 2.33
C LYS A 310 -9.59 -7.34 1.30
N GLY A 311 -9.44 -6.83 0.10
CA GLY A 311 -10.35 -7.00 -1.03
C GLY A 311 -11.61 -6.12 -0.96
N ALA A 312 -11.82 -5.37 0.13
CA ALA A 312 -13.06 -4.62 0.33
C ALA A 312 -13.19 -3.40 -0.57
N LEU A 313 -14.45 -3.05 -0.85
CA LEU A 313 -14.86 -1.84 -1.53
C LEU A 313 -14.74 -0.64 -0.60
N ALA A 314 -14.16 0.44 -1.13
CA ALA A 314 -14.15 1.74 -0.48
C ALA A 314 -14.56 2.84 -1.46
N PHE A 315 -15.08 3.94 -0.92
CA PHE A 315 -15.29 5.18 -1.64
C PHE A 315 -14.31 6.23 -1.12
N VAL A 316 -13.58 6.86 -2.04
CA VAL A 316 -12.57 7.88 -1.70
C VAL A 316 -13.02 9.25 -2.17
N VAL A 317 -12.62 10.28 -1.41
CA VAL A 317 -12.76 11.69 -1.78
C VAL A 317 -11.43 12.37 -1.51
N SER A 318 -10.77 12.88 -2.54
CA SER A 318 -9.45 13.51 -2.42
C SER A 318 -9.19 14.45 -3.62
N ARG A 319 -7.93 14.83 -3.83
CA ARG A 319 -7.45 15.58 -4.99
C ARG A 319 -6.31 14.84 -5.66
N LYS A 320 -6.31 14.80 -6.99
CA LYS A 320 -5.26 14.22 -7.83
C LYS A 320 -4.45 15.33 -8.52
N PRO A 321 -3.14 15.12 -8.75
CA PRO A 321 -2.31 16.12 -9.40
C PRO A 321 -2.72 16.30 -10.86
N VAL A 322 -2.67 17.54 -11.34
CA VAL A 322 -2.77 17.89 -12.77
C VAL A 322 -1.38 18.27 -13.22
N LEU A 323 -0.90 17.58 -14.26
CA LEU A 323 0.45 17.76 -14.79
C LEU A 323 0.39 18.35 -16.20
N ASP A 324 1.38 19.17 -16.55
CA ASP A 324 1.60 19.56 -17.95
C ASP A 324 2.27 18.43 -18.76
N ALA A 325 2.46 18.65 -20.06
CA ALA A 325 3.11 17.70 -20.97
C ALA A 325 4.57 17.37 -20.59
N THR A 326 5.20 18.21 -19.77
CA THR A 326 6.56 18.01 -19.26
C THR A 326 6.61 17.39 -17.87
N GLY A 327 5.46 17.08 -17.27
CA GLY A 327 5.35 16.45 -15.97
C GLY A 327 5.36 17.41 -14.77
N ASN A 328 5.31 18.72 -14.99
CA ASN A 328 5.28 19.68 -13.88
C ASN A 328 3.87 19.80 -13.32
N LEU A 329 3.76 19.93 -12.01
CA LEU A 329 2.50 20.13 -11.31
C LEU A 329 1.94 21.51 -11.64
N THR A 330 0.79 21.55 -12.33
CA THR A 330 0.08 22.80 -12.69
C THR A 330 -1.13 23.05 -11.81
N GLY A 331 -1.60 22.04 -11.08
CA GLY A 331 -2.72 22.19 -10.16
C GLY A 331 -3.19 20.89 -9.55
N TRP A 332 -4.34 20.97 -8.88
CA TRP A 332 -4.99 19.84 -8.22
C TRP A 332 -6.45 19.76 -8.64
N GLN A 333 -6.90 18.57 -9.00
CA GLN A 333 -8.29 18.32 -9.37
C GLN A 333 -8.97 17.48 -8.28
N SER A 334 -10.08 17.96 -7.73
CA SER A 334 -10.93 17.16 -6.83
C SER A 334 -11.45 15.92 -7.55
N PHE A 335 -11.43 14.78 -6.88
CA PHE A 335 -12.02 13.55 -7.40
C PHE A 335 -12.68 12.74 -6.29
N SER A 336 -13.64 11.92 -6.70
CA SER A 336 -14.23 10.89 -5.87
C SER A 336 -14.47 9.65 -6.72
N ARG A 337 -14.28 8.47 -6.13
CA ARG A 337 -14.46 7.19 -6.85
C ARG A 337 -14.52 6.00 -5.91
N PHE A 338 -15.04 4.90 -6.43
CA PHE A 338 -14.93 3.59 -5.83
C PHE A 338 -13.58 2.93 -6.14
N VAL A 339 -12.99 2.35 -5.11
CA VAL A 339 -11.70 1.65 -5.14
C VAL A 339 -11.78 0.35 -4.32
N LEU A 340 -10.81 -0.53 -4.52
CA LEU A 340 -10.69 -1.82 -3.85
C LEU A 340 -9.37 -1.88 -3.08
N ASN A 341 -9.43 -2.34 -1.84
CA ASN A 341 -8.25 -2.55 -1.00
C ASN A 341 -7.51 -3.83 -1.41
N GLN A 342 -6.70 -3.75 -2.47
CA GLN A 342 -6.09 -4.89 -3.16
C GLN A 342 -4.60 -5.03 -2.90
N ASP A 343 -4.02 -4.09 -2.15
CA ASP A 343 -2.59 -4.08 -1.91
C ASP A 343 -2.20 -3.64 -0.49
N THR A 344 -0.91 -3.77 -0.17
CA THR A 344 -0.32 -3.27 1.06
C THR A 344 1.14 -2.89 0.81
N GLY A 345 1.72 -2.04 1.66
CA GLY A 345 3.11 -1.62 1.55
C GLY A 345 3.75 -1.49 2.92
N SER A 346 5.06 -1.73 3.00
CA SER A 346 5.81 -1.63 4.27
C SER A 346 5.75 -0.22 4.87
N ALA A 347 5.66 0.81 4.03
CA ALA A 347 5.52 2.21 4.40
C ALA A 347 4.05 2.67 4.61
N ILE A 348 3.07 1.82 4.29
CA ILE A 348 1.64 2.13 4.40
C ILE A 348 1.12 1.56 5.72
N ARG A 349 1.35 2.32 6.80
CA ARG A 349 1.09 1.90 8.17
C ARG A 349 0.18 2.88 8.92
N GLY A 350 -0.71 2.34 9.75
CA GLY A 350 -1.61 3.09 10.60
C GLY A 350 -2.96 3.45 9.95
N PRO A 351 -3.87 4.05 10.74
CA PRO A 351 -5.27 4.21 10.37
C PRO A 351 -5.54 5.34 9.37
N ARG A 352 -4.51 6.09 8.94
CA ARG A 352 -4.65 7.27 8.08
C ARG A 352 -3.72 7.27 6.87
N ARG A 353 -3.34 6.09 6.36
CA ARG A 353 -2.42 5.95 5.22
C ARG A 353 -3.03 5.12 4.10
N VAL A 354 -3.15 5.75 2.94
CA VAL A 354 -3.63 5.13 1.70
C VAL A 354 -2.66 5.43 0.58
N ASP A 355 -2.38 4.44 -0.25
CA ASP A 355 -1.61 4.60 -1.47
C ASP A 355 -2.48 4.25 -2.67
N LEU A 356 -2.64 5.17 -3.62
CA LEU A 356 -3.42 4.93 -4.83
C LEU A 356 -2.53 4.39 -5.95
N TYR A 357 -2.96 3.31 -6.61
CA TYR A 357 -2.24 2.77 -7.76
C TYR A 357 -2.53 3.59 -9.02
N PHE A 358 -1.52 4.23 -9.60
CA PHE A 358 -1.67 5.07 -10.80
C PHE A 358 -1.55 4.31 -12.12
N GLY A 359 -1.05 3.06 -12.09
CA GLY A 359 -0.79 2.29 -13.30
C GLY A 359 0.68 2.11 -13.60
N SER A 360 1.06 2.12 -14.88
CA SER A 360 2.39 1.73 -15.33
C SER A 360 3.02 2.79 -16.21
N GLY A 361 4.35 2.85 -16.21
CA GLY A 361 5.13 3.71 -17.10
C GLY A 361 5.31 5.13 -16.59
N HIS A 362 5.78 6.01 -17.48
CA HIS A 362 6.28 7.33 -17.13
C HIS A 362 5.20 8.25 -16.57
N GLU A 363 4.07 8.38 -17.26
CA GLU A 363 2.96 9.26 -16.84
C GLU A 363 2.40 8.89 -15.47
N ALA A 364 2.16 7.59 -15.24
CA ALA A 364 1.74 7.09 -13.94
C ALA A 364 2.77 7.42 -12.84
N GLY A 365 4.06 7.31 -13.14
CA GLY A 365 5.14 7.66 -12.23
C GLY A 365 5.22 9.15 -11.91
N MET A 366 4.97 10.02 -12.90
CA MET A 366 4.92 11.46 -12.69
C MET A 366 3.80 11.83 -11.72
N ALA A 367 2.58 11.35 -11.97
CA ALA A 367 1.43 11.63 -11.12
C ALA A 367 1.57 11.00 -9.72
N ALA A 368 2.01 9.75 -9.63
CA ALA A 368 2.23 9.06 -8.36
C ALA A 368 3.28 9.78 -7.49
N GLY A 369 4.39 10.21 -8.09
CA GLY A 369 5.53 10.77 -7.37
C GLY A 369 5.31 12.13 -6.71
N VAL A 370 4.26 12.86 -7.12
CA VAL A 370 3.87 14.15 -6.53
C VAL A 370 2.59 14.06 -5.67
N MET A 371 1.88 12.93 -5.72
CA MET A 371 0.66 12.73 -4.94
C MET A 371 0.97 12.71 -3.45
N LYS A 372 0.52 13.76 -2.74
CA LYS A 372 0.58 13.88 -1.28
C LYS A 372 -0.56 14.79 -0.82
N THR A 373 -1.74 14.21 -0.58
CA THR A 373 -2.95 14.97 -0.26
C THR A 373 -3.72 14.33 0.88
N ASN A 374 -4.47 15.14 1.63
CA ASN A 374 -5.44 14.60 2.58
C ASN A 374 -6.75 14.29 1.86
N GLY A 375 -7.49 13.30 2.37
CA GLY A 375 -8.79 12.94 1.85
C GLY A 375 -9.54 11.97 2.77
N LYS A 376 -10.74 11.62 2.36
CA LYS A 376 -11.64 10.73 3.10
C LYS A 376 -11.72 9.37 2.42
N VAL A 377 -11.77 8.31 3.22
CA VAL A 377 -11.99 6.94 2.76
C VAL A 377 -13.11 6.34 3.59
N TYR A 378 -14.09 5.75 2.91
CA TYR A 378 -15.21 5.05 3.52
C TYR A 378 -15.23 3.63 2.98
N PHE A 379 -15.07 2.62 3.84
CA PHE A 379 -15.30 1.23 3.48
C PHE A 379 -16.79 0.94 3.47
N LEU A 380 -17.26 0.20 2.46
CA LEU A 380 -18.68 -0.14 2.31
C LEU A 380 -18.87 -1.64 2.60
N LEU A 381 -19.67 -1.95 3.61
CA LEU A 381 -20.17 -3.31 3.84
C LEU A 381 -21.69 -3.32 3.71
N LYS A 382 -22.21 -4.41 3.16
CA LYS A 382 -23.65 -4.65 3.07
C LYS A 382 -24.23 -4.73 4.50
N LYS A 383 -25.33 -4.03 4.72
CA LYS A 383 -26.12 -4.14 5.95
C LYS A 383 -26.57 -5.57 6.15
N LYS A 384 -26.52 -6.04 7.39
CA LYS A 384 -27.15 -7.32 7.74
C LYS A 384 -28.66 -7.15 7.55
N ALA A 385 -29.33 -8.18 7.02
CA ALA A 385 -30.77 -8.20 7.03
C ALA A 385 -31.21 -8.09 8.50
N THR A 386 -31.95 -7.04 8.84
CA THR A 386 -32.66 -6.97 10.11
C THR A 386 -33.65 -8.13 10.12
N GLY A 387 -33.36 -9.18 10.90
CA GLY A 387 -34.32 -10.25 11.14
C GLY A 387 -35.61 -9.64 11.67
N GLY A 388 -36.71 -9.86 10.97
CA GLY A 388 -38.05 -9.52 11.42
C GLY A 388 -38.58 -10.51 12.44
#